data_AF-A0A0E3PPU1-F1
#
_entry.id   AF-A0A0E3PPU1-F1
#
_cell.length_a   1.000
_cell.length_b   1.000
_cell.length_c   1.000
_cell.angle_alpha   90.00
_cell.angle_beta   90.00
_cell.angle_gamma   90.00
#
_symmetry.space_group_name_H-M   'P 1'
#
loop_
_entity.id
_entity.type
_entity.pdbx_description
1 polymer ?
#
loop_
_entity_poly.entity_id
_entity_poly.type
_entity_poly.pdbx_seq_one_letter_code
_entity_poly.pdbx_strand_id
1 'polypeptide(L)'
;MSAITPDQQNVLLDKILVERSSHRQFKPEFPPEEDIKGIIHAGLHAPFAAAAMGETENYFREFFVLKKGSKSLRAAASLIFEEVMATASNLERAMERDPELRTYARGFANRLAMIKKMGQVPGVGTAPYFIVVAERKGFPPIEQQALAHCLENMWLKATSLGLGFQLVSITVQMADNPAFCALLGFSPG
;
A
#
# COMPACT_ATOMS: atom_id res chain seq x y z
N MET A 1 2.28 33.41 17.37
CA MET A 1 2.30 31.99 17.77
C MET A 1 3.65 31.72 18.42
N SER A 2 3.71 31.20 19.64
CA SER A 2 4.99 30.83 20.28
C SER A 2 5.63 29.68 19.50
N ALA A 3 6.94 29.74 19.25
CA ALA A 3 7.66 28.65 18.62
C ALA A 3 7.56 27.38 19.49
N ILE A 4 7.29 26.24 18.85
CA ILE A 4 7.24 24.94 19.53
C ILE A 4 8.66 24.61 19.99
N THR A 5 8.84 24.22 21.25
CA THR A 5 10.16 23.82 21.77
C THR A 5 10.56 22.43 21.26
N PRO A 6 11.86 22.08 21.22
CA PRO A 6 12.29 20.73 20.86
C PRO A 6 11.62 19.63 21.70
N ASP A 7 11.45 19.86 23.00
CA ASP A 7 10.78 18.90 23.90
C ASP A 7 9.31 18.70 23.51
N GLN A 8 8.61 19.77 23.16
CA GLN A 8 7.23 19.70 22.69
C GLN A 8 7.13 18.95 21.36
N GLN A 9 8.08 19.14 20.44
CA GLN A 9 8.14 18.38 19.19
C GLN A 9 8.36 16.89 19.43
N ASN A 10 9.25 16.53 20.36
CA ASN A 10 9.53 15.14 20.69
C ASN A 10 8.32 14.43 21.30
N VAL A 11 7.63 15.07 22.25
CA VAL A 11 6.40 14.52 22.85
C VAL A 11 5.30 14.30 21.81
N LEU A 12 5.15 15.21 20.85
CA LEU A 12 4.18 15.05 19.76
C LEU A 12 4.54 13.88 18.84
N LEU A 13 5.82 13.72 18.52
CA LEU A 13 6.29 12.60 17.71
C LEU A 13 6.07 11.26 18.43
N ASP A 14 6.46 11.15 19.70
CA ASP A 14 6.27 9.95 20.52
C ASP A 14 4.79 9.54 20.56
N LYS A 15 3.89 10.52 20.72
CA LYS A 15 2.45 10.27 20.69
C LYS A 15 2.02 9.68 19.34
N ILE A 16 2.43 10.27 18.22
CA ILE A 16 2.07 9.78 16.88
C ILE A 16 2.59 8.34 16.66
N LEU A 17 3.82 8.06 17.08
CA LEU A 17 4.43 6.74 16.94
C LEU A 17 3.67 5.66 17.71
N VAL A 18 3.18 5.98 18.92
CA VAL A 18 2.42 5.06 19.77
C VAL A 18 0.98 4.89 19.30
N GLU A 19 0.32 5.96 18.84
CA GLU A 19 -1.07 5.91 18.38
C GLU A 19 -1.22 5.25 17.00
N ARG A 20 -0.15 5.24 16.20
CA ARG A 20 -0.13 4.61 14.88
C ARG A 20 -0.49 3.13 14.98
N SER A 21 -1.61 2.75 14.37
CA SER A 21 -2.06 1.36 14.32
C SER A 21 -2.67 1.00 12.97
N SER A 22 -2.75 -0.30 12.68
CA SER A 22 -3.38 -0.80 11.44
C SER A 22 -4.88 -0.84 11.61
N HIS A 23 -5.59 0.08 10.96
CA HIS A 23 -7.04 0.10 10.96
C HIS A 23 -7.57 -0.83 9.85
N ARG A 24 -8.58 -1.65 10.16
CA ARG A 24 -9.19 -2.60 9.19
C ARG A 24 -10.68 -2.39 8.98
N GLN A 25 -11.24 -1.40 9.67
CA GLN A 25 -12.61 -0.96 9.53
C GLN A 25 -12.58 0.55 9.36
N PHE A 26 -13.30 1.04 8.37
CA PHE A 26 -13.30 2.43 7.98
C PHE A 26 -14.73 2.92 7.91
N LYS A 27 -14.95 4.14 8.39
CA LYS A 27 -16.22 4.81 8.21
C LYS A 27 -16.42 5.19 6.73
N PRO A 28 -17.67 5.34 6.25
CA PRO A 28 -17.92 5.63 4.83
C PRO A 28 -17.63 7.08 4.45
N GLU A 29 -17.50 8.00 5.40
CA GLU A 29 -17.27 9.41 5.12
C GLU A 29 -15.89 9.63 4.51
N PHE A 30 -15.84 10.43 3.46
CA PHE A 30 -14.58 10.80 2.83
C PHE A 30 -13.89 11.89 3.68
N PRO A 31 -12.60 11.71 4.04
CA PRO A 31 -11.83 12.80 4.61
C PRO A 31 -11.69 13.96 3.61
N PRO A 32 -11.45 15.19 4.10
CA PRO A 32 -11.12 16.34 3.27
C PRO A 32 -10.02 16.03 2.25
N GLU A 33 -10.14 16.60 1.05
CA GLU A 33 -9.13 16.39 0.00
C GLU A 33 -7.74 16.89 0.41
N GLU A 34 -7.68 17.98 1.18
CA GLU A 34 -6.44 18.55 1.72
C GLU A 34 -5.73 17.59 2.68
N ASP A 35 -6.47 16.77 3.42
CA ASP A 35 -5.88 15.75 4.28
C ASP A 35 -5.21 14.65 3.45
N ILE A 36 -5.85 14.24 2.35
CA ILE A 36 -5.28 13.25 1.41
C ILE A 36 -4.04 13.82 0.72
N LYS A 37 -4.08 15.07 0.26
CA LYS A 37 -2.89 15.76 -0.28
C LYS A 37 -1.78 15.85 0.75
N GLY A 38 -2.11 16.17 2.00
CA GLY A 38 -1.16 16.21 3.11
C GLY A 38 -0.48 14.87 3.35
N ILE A 39 -1.22 13.76 3.29
CA ILE A 39 -0.68 12.39 3.39
C ILE A 39 0.27 12.11 2.22
N ILE A 40 -0.13 12.42 0.99
CA ILE A 40 0.71 12.22 -0.21
C ILE A 40 1.99 13.04 -0.10
N HIS A 41 1.90 14.31 0.27
CA HIS A 41 3.07 15.18 0.46
C HIS A 41 4.02 14.64 1.53
N ALA A 42 3.53 14.06 2.63
CA ALA A 42 4.41 13.41 3.61
C ALA A 42 5.16 12.23 2.98
N GLY A 43 4.50 11.43 2.14
CA GLY A 43 5.13 10.37 1.36
C GLY A 43 6.19 10.87 0.38
N LEU A 44 6.01 12.07 -0.20
CA LEU A 44 7.00 12.70 -1.09
C LEU A 44 8.29 13.10 -0.38
N HIS A 45 8.24 13.39 0.91
CA HIS A 45 9.41 13.72 1.71
C HIS A 45 10.27 12.50 2.08
N ALA A 46 9.81 11.29 1.80
CA ALA A 46 10.60 10.09 2.08
C ALA A 46 11.82 9.99 1.16
N PRO A 47 12.98 9.56 1.69
CA PRO A 47 14.18 9.39 0.90
C PRO A 47 13.98 8.40 -0.25
N PHE A 48 14.81 8.56 -1.28
CA PHE A 48 14.84 7.72 -2.45
C PHE A 48 16.28 7.60 -2.94
N ALA A 49 16.69 6.43 -3.42
CA ALA A 49 18.03 6.26 -3.96
C ALA A 49 18.03 6.46 -5.47
N ALA A 50 18.03 7.74 -5.86
CA ALA A 50 18.09 8.22 -7.24
C ALA A 50 19.24 7.61 -8.06
N ALA A 51 20.35 7.24 -7.42
CA ALA A 51 21.48 6.59 -8.08
C ALA A 51 21.14 5.22 -8.71
N ALA A 52 20.15 4.50 -8.17
CA ALA A 52 19.73 3.20 -8.70
C ALA A 52 18.80 3.31 -9.93
N MET A 53 18.38 4.53 -10.27
CA MET A 53 17.28 4.81 -11.21
C MET A 53 17.70 5.65 -12.43
N GLY A 54 18.98 6.03 -12.51
CA GLY A 54 19.63 6.55 -13.72
C GLY A 54 19.26 7.97 -14.14
N GLU A 55 18.06 8.46 -13.81
CA GLU A 55 17.59 9.80 -14.20
C GLU A 55 16.87 10.51 -13.04
N THR A 56 17.19 11.79 -12.82
CA THR A 56 16.57 12.65 -11.80
C THR A 56 15.44 13.53 -12.34
N GLU A 57 15.26 13.57 -13.66
CA GLU A 57 14.33 14.50 -14.31
C GLU A 57 12.90 13.98 -14.39
N ASN A 58 12.70 12.67 -14.34
CA ASN A 58 11.37 12.06 -14.26
C ASN A 58 11.09 11.69 -12.81
N TYR A 59 10.10 12.37 -12.23
CA TYR A 59 9.62 12.09 -10.89
C TYR A 59 9.30 10.59 -10.75
N PHE A 60 10.07 9.87 -9.94
CA PHE A 60 10.10 8.40 -9.93
C PHE A 60 8.91 7.76 -9.21
N ARG A 61 8.29 8.50 -8.28
CA ARG A 61 7.22 8.01 -7.41
C ARG A 61 5.89 8.57 -7.84
N GLU A 62 4.98 7.69 -8.19
CA GLU A 62 3.63 8.04 -8.62
C GLU A 62 2.61 7.59 -7.57
N PHE A 63 1.59 8.44 -7.34
CA PHE A 63 0.53 8.19 -6.37
C PHE A 63 -0.81 8.18 -7.10
N PHE A 64 -1.52 7.06 -7.01
CA PHE A 64 -2.82 6.87 -7.62
C PHE A 64 -3.89 6.81 -6.53
N VAL A 65 -4.76 7.82 -6.50
CA VAL A 65 -5.83 7.94 -5.52
C VAL A 65 -7.13 7.40 -6.11
N LEU A 66 -7.54 6.20 -5.70
CA LEU A 66 -8.77 5.57 -6.16
C LEU A 66 -9.89 5.77 -5.13
N LYS A 67 -10.94 6.50 -5.53
CA LYS A 67 -12.12 6.77 -4.68
C LYS A 67 -13.04 5.57 -4.59
N LYS A 68 -13.58 5.31 -3.41
CA LYS A 68 -14.61 4.28 -3.19
C LYS A 68 -15.79 4.47 -4.15
N GLY A 69 -16.18 3.39 -4.81
CA GLY A 69 -17.27 3.41 -5.80
C GLY A 69 -16.88 3.95 -7.19
N SER A 70 -15.63 4.33 -7.44
CA SER A 70 -15.19 4.68 -8.79
C SER A 70 -15.08 3.45 -9.70
N LYS A 71 -15.13 3.66 -11.03
CA LYS A 71 -14.87 2.60 -12.01
C LYS A 71 -13.45 2.05 -11.87
N SER A 72 -12.47 2.93 -11.63
CA SER A 72 -11.06 2.55 -11.45
C SER A 72 -10.85 1.68 -10.22
N LEU A 73 -11.46 2.00 -9.08
CA LEU A 73 -11.31 1.17 -7.88
C LEU A 73 -11.99 -0.19 -8.04
N ARG A 74 -13.15 -0.25 -8.70
CA ARG A 74 -13.79 -1.53 -9.00
C ARG A 74 -12.91 -2.40 -9.90
N ALA A 75 -12.34 -1.83 -10.96
CA ALA A 75 -11.42 -2.55 -11.84
C ALA A 75 -10.17 -3.02 -11.10
N ALA A 76 -9.54 -2.16 -10.31
CA ALA A 76 -8.39 -2.51 -9.47
C ALA A 76 -8.74 -3.65 -8.49
N ALA A 77 -9.88 -3.56 -7.82
CA ALA A 77 -10.33 -4.58 -6.87
C ALA A 77 -10.56 -5.94 -7.53
N SER A 78 -11.18 -5.96 -8.71
CA SER A 78 -11.36 -7.19 -9.50
C SER A 78 -10.02 -7.81 -9.89
N LEU A 79 -9.09 -7.02 -10.43
CA LEU A 79 -7.76 -7.50 -10.84
C LEU A 79 -6.95 -8.05 -9.65
N ILE A 80 -6.94 -7.34 -8.51
CA ILE A 80 -6.25 -7.81 -7.31
C ILE A 80 -6.89 -9.10 -6.78
N PHE A 81 -8.22 -9.21 -6.82
CA PHE A 81 -8.90 -10.42 -6.39
C PHE A 81 -8.60 -11.62 -7.31
N GLU A 82 -8.54 -11.41 -8.62
CA GLU A 82 -8.14 -12.43 -9.60
C GLU A 82 -6.70 -12.92 -9.35
N GLU A 83 -5.76 -12.00 -9.10
CA GLU A 83 -4.37 -12.33 -8.78
C GLU A 83 -4.26 -13.15 -7.48
N VAL A 84 -5.05 -12.80 -6.46
CA VAL A 84 -5.17 -13.57 -5.21
C VAL A 84 -5.65 -15.00 -5.48
N MET A 85 -6.66 -15.15 -6.34
CA MET A 85 -7.22 -16.46 -6.67
C MET A 85 -6.23 -17.32 -7.46
N ALA A 86 -5.48 -16.72 -8.40
CA ALA A 86 -4.41 -17.39 -9.11
C ALA A 86 -3.29 -17.82 -8.15
N THR A 87 -2.85 -16.93 -7.27
CA THR A 87 -1.84 -17.21 -6.24
C THR A 87 -2.28 -18.34 -5.31
N ALA A 88 -3.54 -18.34 -4.87
CA ALA A 88 -4.09 -19.39 -4.01
C ALA A 88 -4.05 -20.76 -4.70
N SER A 89 -4.49 -20.84 -5.96
CA SER A 89 -4.46 -22.07 -6.75
C SER A 89 -3.04 -22.58 -7.00
N ASN A 90 -2.09 -21.67 -7.27
CA ASN A 90 -0.68 -22.02 -7.45
C ASN A 90 -0.07 -22.57 -6.15
N LEU A 91 -0.36 -21.92 -5.03
CA LEU A 91 0.14 -22.33 -3.72
C LEU A 91 -0.45 -23.67 -3.28
N GLU A 92 -1.75 -23.91 -3.45
CA GLU A 92 -2.38 -25.20 -3.16
C GLU A 92 -1.68 -26.34 -3.91
N ARG A 93 -1.48 -26.20 -5.22
CA ARG A 93 -0.77 -27.20 -6.05
C ARG A 93 0.69 -27.41 -5.62
N ALA A 94 1.38 -26.35 -5.21
CA ALA A 94 2.76 -26.47 -4.72
C ALA A 94 2.80 -27.21 -3.37
N MET A 95 1.89 -26.90 -2.45
CA MET A 95 1.79 -27.52 -1.14
C MET A 95 1.38 -29.00 -1.19
N GLU A 96 0.72 -29.48 -2.25
CA GLU A 96 0.44 -30.91 -2.46
C GLU A 96 1.74 -31.71 -2.63
N ARG A 97 2.73 -31.11 -3.30
CA ARG A 97 3.97 -31.76 -3.71
C ARG A 97 5.12 -31.56 -2.71
N ASP A 98 4.98 -30.59 -1.81
CA ASP A 98 6.01 -30.19 -0.86
C ASP A 98 5.45 -30.08 0.58
N PRO A 99 5.74 -31.06 1.45
CA PRO A 99 5.33 -31.06 2.86
C PRO A 99 5.96 -29.93 3.71
N GLU A 100 7.18 -29.48 3.38
CA GLU A 100 7.85 -28.39 4.10
C GLU A 100 7.18 -27.06 3.76
N LEU A 101 6.94 -26.82 2.47
CA LEU A 101 6.18 -25.66 2.00
C LEU A 101 4.77 -25.64 2.61
N ARG A 102 4.11 -26.79 2.73
CA ARG A 102 2.79 -26.90 3.38
C ARG A 102 2.81 -26.42 4.83
N THR A 103 3.90 -26.66 5.53
CA THR A 103 4.07 -26.20 6.93
C THR A 103 4.39 -24.71 6.97
N TYR A 104 5.35 -24.27 6.15
CA TYR A 104 5.80 -22.88 6.08
C TYR A 104 4.71 -21.90 5.60
N ALA A 105 3.97 -22.26 4.56
CA ALA A 105 2.99 -21.38 3.92
C ALA A 105 1.58 -21.46 4.52
N ARG A 106 1.35 -22.28 5.55
CA ARG A 106 0.01 -22.53 6.12
C ARG A 106 -0.75 -21.26 6.50
N GLY A 107 -0.08 -20.32 7.17
CA GLY A 107 -0.70 -19.07 7.59
C GLY A 107 -1.13 -18.22 6.39
N PHE A 108 -0.32 -18.19 5.34
CA PHE A 108 -0.64 -17.48 4.12
C PHE A 108 -1.78 -18.16 3.35
N ALA A 109 -1.74 -19.48 3.19
CA ALA A 109 -2.82 -20.26 2.56
C ALA A 109 -4.17 -20.04 3.26
N ASN A 110 -4.20 -20.05 4.59
CA ASN A 110 -5.40 -19.75 5.37
C ASN A 110 -5.94 -18.33 5.08
N ARG A 111 -5.05 -17.34 4.95
CA ARG A 111 -5.42 -15.97 4.59
C ARG A 111 -6.03 -15.91 3.19
N LEU A 112 -5.46 -16.61 2.21
CA LEU A 112 -5.99 -16.66 0.85
C LEU A 112 -7.37 -17.33 0.80
N ALA A 113 -7.54 -18.45 1.54
CA ALA A 113 -8.83 -19.13 1.67
C ALA A 113 -9.91 -18.23 2.31
N MET A 114 -9.53 -17.43 3.33
CA MET A 114 -10.42 -16.42 3.92
C MET A 114 -10.84 -15.37 2.90
N ILE A 115 -9.91 -14.83 2.11
CA ILE A 115 -10.21 -13.84 1.07
C ILE A 115 -11.18 -14.42 0.03
N LYS A 116 -10.92 -15.65 -0.44
CA LYS A 116 -11.80 -16.39 -1.36
C LYS A 116 -13.21 -16.52 -0.80
N LYS A 117 -13.36 -16.90 0.48
CA LYS A 117 -14.66 -17.01 1.15
C LYS A 117 -15.38 -15.66 1.29
N MET A 118 -14.64 -14.59 1.54
CA MET A 118 -15.20 -13.23 1.63
C MET A 118 -15.60 -12.66 0.27
N GLY A 119 -15.05 -13.17 -0.83
CA GLY A 119 -15.27 -12.65 -2.18
C GLY A 119 -14.65 -11.26 -2.40
N GLN A 120 -13.80 -10.79 -1.48
CA GLN A 120 -13.16 -9.49 -1.53
C GLN A 120 -11.85 -9.48 -0.75
N VAL A 121 -10.91 -8.61 -1.15
CA VAL A 121 -9.63 -8.41 -0.47
C VAL A 121 -9.79 -7.35 0.63
N PRO A 122 -9.57 -7.69 1.92
CA PRO A 122 -9.66 -6.72 3.00
C PRO A 122 -8.70 -5.53 2.80
N GLY A 123 -9.24 -4.31 2.85
CA GLY A 123 -8.48 -3.07 2.61
C GLY A 123 -8.56 -2.56 1.17
N VAL A 124 -9.05 -3.35 0.21
CA VAL A 124 -9.28 -2.89 -1.17
C VAL A 124 -10.75 -2.54 -1.33
N GLY A 125 -11.06 -1.26 -1.56
CA GLY A 125 -12.44 -0.79 -1.74
C GLY A 125 -13.30 -0.70 -0.47
N THR A 126 -12.76 -1.11 0.69
CA THR A 126 -13.47 -1.03 1.97
C THR A 126 -13.40 0.37 2.59
N ALA A 127 -12.28 1.07 2.42
CA ALA A 127 -12.06 2.45 2.85
C ALA A 127 -12.52 3.49 1.81
N PRO A 128 -12.75 4.76 2.19
CA PRO A 128 -13.10 5.84 1.25
C PRO A 128 -12.07 6.04 0.12
N TYR A 129 -10.79 5.84 0.42
CA TYR A 129 -9.69 5.93 -0.54
C TYR A 129 -8.84 4.67 -0.50
N PHE A 130 -8.41 4.24 -1.68
CA PHE A 130 -7.34 3.27 -1.87
C PHE A 130 -6.22 3.97 -2.64
N ILE A 131 -5.05 4.11 -2.02
CA ILE A 131 -3.91 4.81 -2.61
C ILE A 131 -2.88 3.77 -3.03
N VAL A 132 -2.56 3.73 -4.32
CA VAL A 132 -1.43 2.95 -4.85
C VAL A 132 -0.24 3.88 -4.95
N VAL A 133 0.90 3.47 -4.37
CA VAL A 133 2.18 4.16 -4.52
C VAL A 133 3.05 3.25 -5.38
N ALA A 134 3.55 3.79 -6.49
CA ALA A 134 4.37 3.05 -7.44
C ALA A 134 5.74 3.74 -7.58
N GLU A 135 6.77 2.91 -7.64
CA GLU A 135 8.12 3.30 -8.05
C GLU A 135 8.57 2.30 -9.10
N ARG A 136 9.32 2.78 -10.10
CA ARG A 136 9.96 1.91 -11.08
C ARG A 136 11.07 1.09 -10.41
N LYS A 137 11.23 -0.18 -10.82
CA LYS A 137 12.35 -1.03 -10.37
C LYS A 137 13.69 -0.48 -10.86
N GLY A 138 14.64 -0.37 -9.93
CA GLY A 138 16.00 0.09 -10.20
C GLY A 138 17.04 -1.03 -10.19
N PHE A 139 18.30 -0.67 -10.45
CA PHE A 139 19.44 -1.55 -10.21
C PHE A 139 20.48 -0.87 -9.29
N PRO A 140 20.73 -1.40 -8.07
CA PRO A 140 20.07 -2.57 -7.46
C PRO A 140 18.58 -2.34 -7.15
N PRO A 141 17.76 -3.40 -6.98
CA PRO A 141 16.33 -3.29 -6.68
C PRO A 141 16.13 -2.86 -5.22
N ILE A 142 15.92 -1.56 -5.03
CA ILE A 142 15.81 -0.90 -3.72
C ILE A 142 14.48 -0.15 -3.55
N GLU A 143 13.62 -0.20 -4.56
CA GLU A 143 12.34 0.49 -4.63
C GLU A 143 11.40 0.07 -3.48
N GLN A 144 11.47 -1.19 -3.03
CA GLN A 144 10.64 -1.65 -1.92
C GLN A 144 11.01 -0.99 -0.59
N GLN A 145 12.31 -0.78 -0.33
CA GLN A 145 12.80 -0.10 0.86
C GLN A 145 12.44 1.40 0.80
N ALA A 146 12.59 2.03 -0.36
CA ALA A 146 12.18 3.42 -0.58
C ALA A 146 10.66 3.61 -0.38
N LEU A 147 9.84 2.71 -0.94
CA LEU A 147 8.39 2.68 -0.74
C LEU A 147 8.01 2.46 0.72
N ALA A 148 8.75 1.65 1.48
CA ALA A 148 8.49 1.46 2.90
C ALA A 148 8.65 2.76 3.70
N HIS A 149 9.69 3.55 3.43
CA HIS A 149 9.85 4.89 4.03
C HIS A 149 8.73 5.84 3.61
N CYS A 150 8.32 5.80 2.33
CA CYS A 150 7.18 6.58 1.83
C CYS A 150 5.89 6.27 2.59
N LEU A 151 5.56 4.98 2.68
CA LEU A 151 4.35 4.51 3.34
C LEU A 151 4.36 4.80 4.85
N GLU A 152 5.52 4.74 5.51
CA GLU A 152 5.64 5.12 6.92
C GLU A 152 5.35 6.61 7.12
N ASN A 153 5.94 7.49 6.31
CA ASN A 153 5.63 8.92 6.38
C ASN A 153 4.14 9.21 6.17
N MET A 154 3.53 8.55 5.18
CA MET A 154 2.08 8.65 4.93
C MET A 154 1.26 8.20 6.14
N TRP A 155 1.66 7.10 6.79
CA TRP A 155 0.95 6.55 7.94
C TRP A 155 1.07 7.45 9.17
N LEU A 156 2.25 7.98 9.45
CA LEU A 156 2.47 8.95 10.54
C LEU A 156 1.65 10.22 10.29
N LYS A 157 1.61 10.71 9.05
CA LYS A 157 0.78 11.86 8.67
C LYS A 157 -0.70 11.57 8.84
N ALA A 158 -1.19 10.42 8.36
CA ALA A 158 -2.59 10.00 8.55
C ALA A 158 -2.95 9.94 10.04
N THR A 159 -2.07 9.37 10.87
CA THR A 159 -2.23 9.29 12.33
C THR A 159 -2.33 10.68 12.95
N SER A 160 -1.46 11.62 12.56
CA SER A 160 -1.51 13.02 13.03
C SER A 160 -2.79 13.76 12.66
N LEU A 161 -3.46 13.34 11.58
CA LEU A 161 -4.74 13.88 11.11
C LEU A 161 -5.95 13.15 11.73
N GLY A 162 -5.72 12.16 12.61
CA GLY A 162 -6.78 11.33 13.20
C GLY A 162 -7.44 10.37 12.19
N LEU A 163 -6.74 10.04 11.09
CA LEU A 163 -7.24 9.15 10.05
C LEU A 163 -6.67 7.74 10.22
N GLY A 164 -7.52 6.75 9.96
CA GLY A 164 -7.09 5.36 9.90
C GLY A 164 -6.27 5.09 8.63
N PHE A 165 -5.29 4.20 8.73
CA PHE A 165 -4.46 3.76 7.61
C PHE A 165 -4.27 2.24 7.65
N GLN A 166 -4.22 1.61 6.48
CA GLN A 166 -4.00 0.17 6.32
C GLN A 166 -3.01 -0.10 5.20
N LEU A 167 -1.95 -0.85 5.50
CA LEU A 167 -1.11 -1.44 4.46
C LEU A 167 -1.83 -2.64 3.82
N VAL A 168 -1.90 -2.64 2.49
CA VAL A 168 -2.51 -3.71 1.69
C VAL A 168 -1.40 -4.37 0.88
N SER A 169 -0.66 -5.26 1.54
CA SER A 169 0.57 -5.85 1.02
C SER A 169 0.40 -6.68 -0.26
N ILE A 170 -0.80 -7.23 -0.50
CA ILE A 170 -1.07 -8.03 -1.71
C ILE A 170 -0.93 -7.19 -3.00
N THR A 171 -1.08 -5.86 -2.90
CA THR A 171 -0.94 -4.94 -4.03
C THR A 171 0.45 -5.01 -4.67
N VAL A 172 1.48 -5.43 -3.93
CA VAL A 172 2.85 -5.62 -4.46
C VAL A 172 2.88 -6.67 -5.57
N GLN A 173 2.00 -7.68 -5.53
CA GLN A 173 1.92 -8.72 -6.56
C GLN A 173 1.43 -8.18 -7.90
N MET A 174 0.88 -6.97 -7.94
CA MET A 174 0.35 -6.36 -9.16
C MET A 174 1.43 -5.66 -10.00
N ALA A 175 2.67 -5.53 -9.51
CA ALA A 175 3.75 -4.83 -10.22
C ALA A 175 4.04 -5.42 -11.60
N ASP A 176 3.80 -6.73 -11.77
CA ASP A 176 4.02 -7.46 -13.02
C ASP A 176 2.70 -7.78 -13.76
N ASN A 177 1.55 -7.31 -13.27
CA ASN A 177 0.24 -7.57 -13.87
C ASN A 177 -0.08 -6.51 -14.96
N PRO A 178 -0.10 -6.88 -16.26
CA PRO A 178 -0.24 -5.90 -17.35
C PRO A 178 -1.55 -5.11 -17.32
N ALA A 179 -2.65 -5.75 -16.94
CA ALA A 179 -3.95 -5.09 -16.89
C ALA A 179 -4.01 -4.06 -15.75
N PHE A 180 -3.38 -4.37 -14.61
CA PHE A 180 -3.32 -3.45 -13.48
C PHE A 180 -2.39 -2.27 -13.75
N CYS A 181 -1.20 -2.51 -14.32
CA CYS A 181 -0.30 -1.43 -14.71
C CYS A 181 -0.93 -0.53 -15.78
N ALA A 182 -1.60 -1.12 -16.78
CA ALA A 182 -2.33 -0.37 -17.80
C ALA A 182 -3.47 0.47 -17.22
N LEU A 183 -4.18 -0.04 -16.19
CA LEU A 183 -5.21 0.73 -15.46
C LEU A 183 -4.62 1.98 -14.80
N LEU A 184 -3.36 1.92 -14.35
CA LEU A 184 -2.64 3.03 -13.75
C LEU A 184 -1.86 3.88 -14.77
N GLY A 185 -1.76 3.44 -16.03
CA GLY A 185 -1.13 4.20 -17.11
C GLY A 185 0.36 3.97 -17.29
N PHE A 186 0.93 2.89 -16.73
CA PHE A 186 2.34 2.54 -16.90
C PHE A 186 2.54 1.08 -17.33
N SER A 187 3.77 0.77 -17.78
CA SER A 187 4.18 -0.59 -18.15
C SER A 187 4.54 -1.43 -16.92
N PRO A 188 4.31 -2.75 -16.92
CA PRO A 188 4.81 -3.64 -15.88
C PRO A 188 6.32 -3.55 -15.72
N GLY A 189 6.81 -3.71 -14.49
CA GLY A 189 8.22 -3.56 -14.15
C GLY A 189 8.49 -2.41 -13.21
#